data_AF-A0A7M7M8R7-F1
#
_entry.id   AF-A0A7M7M8R7-F1
#
_cell.length_a   1.000
_cell.length_b   1.000
_cell.length_c   1.000
_cell.angle_alpha   90.00
_cell.angle_beta   90.00
_cell.angle_gamma   90.00
#
_symmetry.space_group_name_H-M   'P 1'
#
loop_
_entity.id
_entity.type
_entity.pdbx_description
1 polymer ?
#
loop_
_entity_poly.entity_id
_entity_poly.type
_entity_poly.pdbx_seq_one_letter_code
_entity_poly.pdbx_strand_id
1 'polypeptide(L)'
;MRTTNEAGNSSPMVKEGTALPEMRRDDEFFCSLVDCIPARYYFDQDTAKEIRDNILRKTDDVFSSCNHGSKFKVGQVGKHKFAKLNPQINKSVMQILKEVDEQERGIANRKQRKMKKDRLHILSKQGGTLHSAALDRASSIEALQQTLRAKVEIMNKGRDLEKIRARRELQKLKHQKNKKKSGNKIKQGPPDADEIEQRIATASSVAKPSYNAEGKMVFSKFDFSNSAETDSPVIHNHALKKMTNVKGLKGYKKQLEFIEEKQKKFEELKQSNPEKAAAIEEKSMWLDALDRSRGIKKKDNAELLKKTIKKREKMKERSRKKWAARQDTVKKQQDEKQAKRKQNLLARREAKITNKLKKLSKKGRVLHVPGF
;
A
#
# COMPACT_ATOMS: atom_id res chain seq x y z
N MET A 1 70.78 13.46 24.89
CA MET A 1 71.01 14.07 23.56
C MET A 1 70.34 13.16 22.55
N ARG A 2 69.11 13.44 22.12
CA ARG A 2 68.70 14.28 20.97
C ARG A 2 69.31 13.80 19.64
N THR A 3 68.42 13.68 18.63
CA THR A 3 68.58 13.50 17.17
C THR A 3 68.82 12.08 16.65
N THR A 4 68.10 11.52 15.67
CA THR A 4 67.00 12.01 14.80
C THR A 4 66.29 10.81 14.13
N ASN A 5 64.96 10.85 14.06
CA ASN A 5 64.11 10.03 13.20
C ASN A 5 64.39 10.35 11.73
N GLU A 6 64.73 9.35 10.91
CA GLU A 6 64.55 9.42 9.46
C GLU A 6 63.11 9.03 9.12
N ALA A 7 62.26 10.04 8.96
CA ALA A 7 60.95 9.90 8.36
C ALA A 7 61.13 9.64 6.86
N GLY A 8 60.96 8.39 6.44
CA GLY A 8 60.75 8.03 5.04
C GLY A 8 59.48 8.69 4.54
N ASN A 9 59.66 9.80 3.82
CA ASN A 9 58.63 10.56 3.15
C ASN A 9 58.08 9.74 1.96
N SER A 10 57.12 8.85 2.22
CA SER A 10 56.35 8.20 1.16
C SER A 10 55.32 9.19 0.62
N SER A 11 55.69 9.84 -0.50
CA SER A 11 54.75 10.61 -1.32
C SER A 11 53.49 9.79 -1.61
N PRO A 12 52.29 10.38 -1.51
CA PRO A 12 51.06 9.70 -1.88
C PRO A 12 51.07 9.54 -3.40
N MET A 13 51.30 8.32 -3.89
CA MET A 13 51.05 7.98 -5.28
C MET A 13 49.57 8.26 -5.58
N VAL A 14 49.33 9.30 -6.38
CA VAL A 14 48.04 9.59 -6.98
C VAL A 14 47.66 8.37 -7.82
N LYS A 15 46.69 7.58 -7.33
CA LYS A 15 46.18 6.39 -8.01
C LYS A 15 45.26 6.81 -9.14
N GLU A 16 45.83 7.28 -10.24
CA GLU A 16 45.07 7.41 -11.49
C GLU A 16 44.73 6.01 -12.02
N GLY A 17 43.48 5.60 -11.83
CA GLY A 17 42.94 4.34 -12.39
C GLY A 17 41.92 3.59 -11.53
N THR A 18 41.64 4.01 -10.28
CA THR A 18 40.70 3.27 -9.40
C THR A 18 39.23 3.62 -9.58
N ALA A 19 38.91 4.67 -10.35
CA ALA A 19 37.55 5.19 -10.47
C ALA A 19 36.53 4.16 -11.00
N LEU A 20 36.88 3.39 -12.05
CA LEU A 20 35.95 2.38 -12.61
C LEU A 20 35.67 1.22 -11.63
N PRO A 21 36.69 0.62 -10.98
CA PRO A 21 36.46 -0.36 -9.92
C PRO A 21 35.68 0.19 -8.71
N GLU A 22 35.88 1.46 -8.36
CA GLU A 22 35.14 2.12 -7.27
C GLU A 22 33.66 2.31 -7.65
N MET A 23 33.39 2.84 -8.84
CA MET A 23 32.03 2.99 -9.34
C MET A 23 31.28 1.65 -9.42
N ARG A 24 31.95 0.56 -9.80
CA ARG A 24 31.35 -0.78 -9.79
C ARG A 24 31.02 -1.25 -8.38
N ARG A 25 31.91 -1.02 -7.41
CA ARG A 25 31.66 -1.34 -6.00
C ARG A 25 30.48 -0.56 -5.43
N ASP A 26 30.40 0.72 -5.77
CA ASP A 26 29.30 1.58 -5.37
C ASP A 26 27.98 1.12 -6.02
N ASP A 27 27.97 0.80 -7.31
CA ASP A 27 26.80 0.27 -8.01
C ASP A 27 26.33 -1.06 -7.41
N GLU A 28 27.26 -1.99 -7.14
CA GLU A 28 26.97 -3.24 -6.45
C GLU A 28 26.39 -3.01 -5.05
N PHE A 29 26.95 -2.05 -4.30
CA PHE A 29 26.45 -1.66 -2.99
C PHE A 29 25.00 -1.11 -3.07
N PHE A 30 24.71 -0.19 -3.99
CA PHE A 30 23.36 0.35 -4.17
C PHE A 30 22.38 -0.72 -4.65
N CYS A 31 22.79 -1.63 -5.54
CA CYS A 31 21.99 -2.79 -5.94
C CYS A 31 21.64 -3.67 -4.73
N SER A 32 22.61 -3.94 -3.85
CA SER A 32 22.38 -4.72 -2.63
C SER A 32 21.39 -4.04 -1.68
N LEU A 33 21.43 -2.71 -1.61
CA LEU A 33 20.52 -1.92 -0.77
C LEU A 33 19.08 -1.97 -1.30
N VAL A 34 18.91 -1.90 -2.62
CA VAL A 34 17.60 -2.04 -3.27
C VAL A 34 16.98 -3.41 -2.97
N ASP A 35 17.80 -4.46 -3.02
CA ASP A 35 17.41 -5.85 -2.80
C ASP A 35 17.02 -6.16 -1.34
N CYS A 36 17.50 -5.37 -0.38
CA CYS A 36 17.10 -5.50 1.03
C CYS A 36 15.62 -5.15 1.26
N ILE A 37 15.02 -4.35 0.38
CA ILE A 37 13.61 -3.95 0.47
C ILE A 37 12.76 -4.94 -0.35
N PRO A 38 11.70 -5.53 0.23
CA PRO A 38 10.87 -6.48 -0.50
C PRO A 38 10.28 -5.90 -1.78
N ALA A 39 10.33 -6.67 -2.88
CA ALA A 39 9.78 -6.31 -4.18
C ALA A 39 8.37 -5.72 -4.16
N ARG A 40 7.52 -6.18 -3.22
CA ARG A 40 6.15 -5.68 -3.01
C ARG A 40 6.05 -4.15 -2.82
N TYR A 41 7.11 -3.49 -2.38
CA TYR A 41 7.11 -2.04 -2.13
C TYR A 41 7.58 -1.21 -3.34
N TYR A 42 8.26 -1.82 -4.31
CA TYR A 42 8.68 -1.15 -5.54
C TYR A 42 7.66 -1.27 -6.66
N PHE A 43 6.90 -2.38 -6.67
CA PHE A 43 5.94 -2.70 -7.72
C PHE A 43 4.50 -2.37 -7.30
N ASP A 44 3.66 -2.00 -8.28
CA ASP A 44 2.24 -1.79 -8.09
C ASP A 44 1.53 -3.04 -7.57
N GLN A 45 0.34 -2.88 -6.99
CA GLN A 45 -0.39 -3.99 -6.37
C GLN A 45 -0.68 -5.14 -7.34
N ASP A 46 -0.89 -4.85 -8.62
CA ASP A 46 -1.20 -5.88 -9.61
C ASP A 46 0.07 -6.61 -10.05
N THR A 47 1.15 -5.90 -10.35
CA THR A 47 2.47 -6.50 -10.59
C THR A 47 2.98 -7.31 -9.40
N ALA A 48 2.71 -6.86 -8.17
CA ALA A 48 3.06 -7.59 -6.96
C ALA A 48 2.23 -8.87 -6.75
N LYS A 49 1.00 -8.94 -7.29
CA LYS A 49 0.22 -10.18 -7.33
C LYS A 49 0.80 -11.13 -8.38
N GLU A 50 1.10 -10.63 -9.57
CA GLU A 50 1.70 -11.43 -10.65
C GLU A 50 3.03 -12.07 -10.21
N ILE A 51 3.91 -11.31 -9.55
CA ILE A 51 5.15 -11.83 -8.97
C ILE A 51 4.86 -12.97 -7.99
N ARG A 52 3.86 -12.79 -7.10
CA ARG A 52 3.47 -13.82 -6.14
C ARG A 52 2.95 -15.08 -6.82
N ASP A 53 2.10 -14.91 -7.83
CA ASP A 53 1.49 -16.03 -8.56
C ASP A 53 2.56 -16.79 -9.37
N ASN A 54 3.54 -16.09 -9.94
CA ASN A 54 4.68 -16.68 -10.62
C ASN A 54 5.58 -17.47 -9.65
N ILE A 55 5.82 -16.94 -8.45
CA ILE A 55 6.52 -17.67 -7.37
C ILE A 55 5.76 -18.96 -7.04
N LEU A 56 4.43 -18.89 -6.86
CA LEU A 56 3.62 -20.07 -6.56
C LEU A 56 3.70 -21.13 -7.68
N ARG A 57 3.54 -20.70 -8.94
CA ARG A 57 3.65 -21.59 -10.10
C ARG A 57 5.01 -22.28 -10.16
N LYS A 58 6.11 -21.52 -10.09
CA LYS A 58 7.47 -22.09 -10.08
C LYS A 58 7.70 -23.03 -8.90
N THR A 59 7.13 -22.74 -7.74
CA THR A 59 7.24 -23.64 -6.58
C THR A 59 6.53 -24.95 -6.81
N ASP A 60 5.35 -24.91 -7.40
CA ASP A 60 4.59 -26.11 -7.71
C ASP A 60 5.27 -26.92 -8.82
N ASP A 61 5.87 -26.28 -9.83
CA ASP A 61 6.63 -26.96 -10.89
C ASP A 61 7.87 -27.67 -10.33
N VAL A 62 8.70 -26.95 -9.56
CA VAL A 62 9.90 -27.52 -8.94
C VAL A 62 9.52 -28.64 -7.96
N PHE A 63 8.49 -28.42 -7.16
CA PHE A 63 8.02 -29.42 -6.20
C PHE A 63 7.43 -30.65 -6.91
N SER A 64 6.71 -30.47 -8.01
CA SER A 64 6.18 -31.58 -8.81
C SER A 64 7.30 -32.38 -9.49
N SER A 65 8.37 -31.71 -9.95
CA SER A 65 9.54 -32.38 -10.51
C SER A 65 10.34 -33.18 -9.46
N CYS A 66 10.47 -32.68 -8.23
CA CYS A 66 11.27 -33.34 -7.21
C CYS A 66 10.51 -34.43 -6.44
N ASN A 67 9.17 -34.41 -6.46
CA ASN A 67 8.33 -35.33 -5.71
C ASN A 67 7.80 -36.50 -6.56
N HIS A 68 8.42 -36.77 -7.71
CA HIS A 68 8.14 -37.92 -8.57
C HIS A 68 8.56 -39.21 -7.83
N GLY A 69 7.69 -39.71 -6.94
CA GLY A 69 7.89 -40.94 -6.17
C GLY A 69 7.71 -40.84 -4.64
N SER A 70 7.49 -39.66 -4.06
CA SER A 70 7.30 -39.51 -2.62
C SER A 70 5.80 -39.46 -2.24
N LYS A 71 5.39 -40.37 -1.33
CA LYS A 71 4.00 -40.48 -0.83
C LYS A 71 3.59 -39.34 0.12
N PHE A 72 4.51 -38.44 0.48
CA PHE A 72 4.25 -37.36 1.42
C PHE A 72 3.95 -36.05 0.71
N LYS A 73 2.71 -35.58 0.83
CA LYS A 73 2.30 -34.24 0.36
C LYS A 73 2.78 -33.19 1.36
N VAL A 74 3.74 -32.35 0.95
CA VAL A 74 4.13 -31.18 1.74
C VAL A 74 3.01 -30.14 1.68
N GLY A 75 2.53 -29.71 2.85
CA GLY A 75 1.49 -28.69 2.96
C GLY A 75 1.93 -27.33 2.44
N GLN A 76 0.96 -26.45 2.18
CA GLN A 76 1.14 -25.07 1.70
C GLN A 76 2.24 -24.30 2.44
N VAL A 77 2.30 -24.42 3.77
CA VAL A 77 3.31 -23.75 4.61
C VAL A 77 4.73 -24.22 4.29
N GLY A 78 4.93 -25.51 4.01
CA GLY A 78 6.23 -26.05 3.62
C GLY A 78 6.65 -25.55 2.24
N LYS A 79 5.71 -25.50 1.29
CA LYS A 79 5.94 -24.92 -0.05
C LYS A 79 6.34 -23.46 0.01
N HIS A 80 5.67 -22.63 0.82
CA HIS A 80 6.05 -21.23 1.00
C HIS A 80 7.43 -21.05 1.64
N LYS A 81 7.80 -21.89 2.61
CA LYS A 81 9.15 -21.87 3.21
C LYS A 81 10.22 -22.25 2.20
N PHE A 82 9.96 -23.30 1.42
CA PHE A 82 10.82 -23.70 0.31
C PHE A 82 10.97 -22.57 -0.71
N ALA A 83 9.86 -21.98 -1.15
CA ALA A 83 9.85 -20.85 -2.09
C ALA A 83 10.74 -19.70 -1.63
N LYS A 84 10.58 -19.31 -0.35
CA LYS A 84 11.27 -18.16 0.24
C LYS A 84 12.78 -18.36 0.34
N LEU A 85 13.22 -19.59 0.59
CA LEU A 85 14.63 -19.94 0.81
C LEU A 85 15.37 -20.29 -0.47
N ASN A 86 14.67 -20.55 -1.58
CA ASN A 86 15.29 -20.88 -2.86
C ASN A 86 15.54 -19.63 -3.71
N PRO A 87 16.80 -19.27 -4.00
CA PRO A 87 17.12 -18.07 -4.79
C PRO A 87 16.65 -18.17 -6.26
N GLN A 88 16.48 -19.38 -6.78
CA GLN A 88 15.94 -19.60 -8.14
C GLN A 88 14.44 -19.25 -8.25
N ILE A 89 13.72 -19.36 -7.13
CA ILE A 89 12.28 -19.14 -7.07
C ILE A 89 11.97 -17.72 -6.60
N ASN A 90 12.55 -17.32 -5.47
CA ASN A 90 12.35 -16.00 -4.89
C ASN A 90 13.46 -15.07 -5.38
N LYS A 91 13.20 -14.45 -6.53
CA LYS A 91 14.14 -13.53 -7.19
C LYS A 91 14.23 -12.19 -6.48
N SER A 92 15.41 -11.61 -6.53
CA SER A 92 15.69 -10.27 -6.01
C SER A 92 15.04 -9.17 -6.87
N VAL A 93 14.90 -7.95 -6.34
CA VAL A 93 14.27 -6.83 -7.07
C VAL A 93 15.05 -6.51 -8.34
N MET A 94 16.38 -6.41 -8.23
CA MET A 94 17.26 -6.18 -9.38
C MET A 94 17.19 -7.32 -10.40
N GLN A 95 17.04 -8.56 -9.93
CA GLN A 95 16.93 -9.73 -10.80
C GLN A 95 15.61 -9.74 -11.57
N ILE A 96 14.52 -9.28 -10.96
CA ILE A 96 13.22 -9.11 -11.62
C ILE A 96 13.31 -8.03 -12.70
N LEU A 97 13.91 -6.88 -12.39
CA LEU A 97 14.10 -5.80 -13.38
C LEU A 97 14.93 -6.26 -14.57
N LYS A 98 16.03 -6.98 -14.32
CA LYS A 98 16.87 -7.55 -15.37
C LYS A 98 16.13 -8.55 -16.26
N GLU A 99 15.29 -9.41 -15.67
CA GLU A 99 14.48 -10.37 -16.43
C GLU A 99 13.44 -9.66 -17.31
N VAL A 100 12.83 -8.58 -16.82
CA VAL A 100 11.89 -7.76 -17.60
C VAL A 100 12.62 -7.11 -18.78
N ASP A 101 13.78 -6.50 -18.55
CA ASP A 101 14.59 -5.90 -19.62
C ASP A 101 15.01 -6.93 -20.68
N GLU A 102 15.41 -8.13 -20.26
CA GLU A 102 15.76 -9.23 -21.16
C GLU A 102 14.56 -9.73 -21.96
N GLN A 103 13.37 -9.81 -21.34
CA GLN A 103 12.13 -10.15 -22.04
C GLN A 103 11.76 -9.11 -23.08
N GLU A 104 11.86 -7.81 -22.75
CA GLU A 104 11.59 -6.73 -23.69
C GLU A 104 12.57 -6.75 -24.88
N ARG A 105 13.88 -6.92 -24.61
CA ARG A 105 14.90 -7.09 -25.66
C ARG A 105 14.62 -8.32 -26.52
N GLY A 106 14.21 -9.43 -25.92
CA GLY A 106 13.83 -10.66 -26.62
C GLY A 106 12.63 -10.45 -27.55
N ILE A 107 11.60 -9.74 -27.09
CA ILE A 107 10.43 -9.38 -27.89
C ILE A 107 10.83 -8.47 -29.06
N ALA A 108 11.67 -7.47 -28.81
CA ALA A 108 12.18 -6.57 -29.85
C ALA A 108 12.97 -7.35 -30.93
N ASN A 109 13.89 -8.23 -30.52
CA ASN A 109 14.67 -9.07 -31.42
C ASN A 109 13.79 -10.02 -32.23
N ARG A 110 12.78 -10.64 -31.61
CA ARG A 110 11.83 -11.53 -32.31
C ARG A 110 10.99 -10.76 -33.34
N LYS A 111 10.54 -9.55 -33.01
CA LYS A 111 9.84 -8.66 -33.95
C LYS A 111 10.75 -8.29 -35.12
N GLN A 112 12.01 -7.94 -34.88
CA GLN A 112 12.97 -7.63 -35.95
C GLN A 112 13.22 -8.84 -36.86
N ARG A 113 13.38 -10.05 -36.31
CA ARG A 113 13.54 -11.28 -37.09
C ARG A 113 12.31 -11.58 -37.93
N LYS A 114 11.10 -11.41 -37.38
CA LYS A 114 9.85 -11.58 -38.12
C LYS A 114 9.75 -10.58 -39.28
N MET A 115 10.01 -9.29 -39.01
CA MET A 115 10.04 -8.26 -40.05
C MET A 115 11.07 -8.57 -41.16
N LYS A 116 12.25 -9.09 -40.80
CA LYS A 116 13.27 -9.50 -41.78
C LYS A 116 12.80 -10.70 -42.61
N LYS A 117 12.15 -11.69 -41.99
CA LYS A 117 11.59 -12.87 -42.67
C LYS A 117 10.43 -12.50 -43.60
N ASP A 118 9.52 -11.64 -43.14
CA ASP A 118 8.39 -11.16 -43.93
C ASP A 118 8.88 -10.34 -45.13
N ARG A 119 9.90 -9.49 -44.94
CA ARG A 119 10.58 -8.77 -46.04
C ARG A 119 11.20 -9.73 -47.05
N LEU A 120 11.91 -10.76 -46.60
CA LEU A 120 12.48 -11.79 -47.48
C LEU A 120 11.40 -12.56 -48.26
N HIS A 121 10.29 -12.88 -47.62
CA HIS A 121 9.18 -13.60 -48.24
C HIS A 121 8.41 -12.73 -49.26
N ILE A 122 8.28 -11.42 -49.02
CA ILE A 122 7.74 -10.48 -50.00
C ILE A 122 8.67 -10.38 -51.21
N LEU A 123 9.99 -10.30 -50.96
CA LEU A 123 11.01 -10.19 -52.01
C LEU A 123 11.07 -11.45 -52.88
N SER A 124 10.93 -12.65 -52.29
CA SER A 124 10.90 -13.90 -53.04
C SER A 124 9.61 -14.07 -53.85
N LYS A 125 8.48 -13.55 -53.36
CA LYS A 125 7.18 -13.63 -54.05
C LYS A 125 7.04 -12.65 -55.22
N GLN A 126 7.86 -11.60 -55.26
CA GLN A 126 7.91 -10.59 -56.33
C GLN A 126 8.92 -10.91 -57.44
N GLY A 127 9.54 -12.10 -57.46
CA GLY A 127 10.42 -12.52 -58.55
C GLY A 127 11.69 -11.66 -58.74
N GLY A 128 12.12 -10.95 -57.69
CA GLY A 128 13.27 -10.05 -57.77
C GLY A 128 14.60 -10.81 -57.70
N THR A 129 15.28 -10.92 -58.83
CA THR A 129 16.71 -11.25 -58.92
C THR A 129 17.53 -10.35 -57.99
N LEU A 130 18.64 -10.88 -57.46
CA LEU A 130 19.57 -10.24 -56.52
C LEU A 130 20.33 -9.04 -57.14
N HIS A 131 19.61 -8.02 -57.58
CA HIS A 131 20.15 -6.71 -57.88
C HIS A 131 19.20 -5.66 -57.30
N SER A 132 19.29 -5.46 -56.00
CA SER A 132 18.49 -4.41 -55.38
C SER A 132 19.14 -3.06 -55.69
N ALA A 133 18.35 -2.16 -56.29
CA ALA A 133 18.68 -0.74 -56.42
C ALA A 133 19.04 -0.06 -55.07
N ALA A 134 18.94 -0.75 -53.92
CA ALA A 134 19.47 -0.28 -52.64
C ALA A 134 21.01 -0.28 -52.58
N LEU A 135 21.69 -1.14 -53.36
CA LEU A 135 23.16 -1.08 -53.50
C LEU A 135 23.56 0.11 -54.38
N ASP A 136 22.79 0.39 -55.44
CA ASP A 136 23.04 1.51 -56.36
C ASP A 136 22.69 2.89 -55.74
N ARG A 137 21.71 2.92 -54.83
CA ARG A 137 21.28 4.11 -54.05
C ARG A 137 22.29 4.58 -53.00
N ALA A 138 23.35 3.82 -52.73
CA ALA A 138 24.35 4.13 -51.70
C ALA A 138 25.70 4.60 -52.26
N SER A 139 25.76 4.96 -53.55
CA SER A 139 27.01 5.32 -54.23
C SER A 139 27.57 6.72 -53.87
N SER A 140 26.77 7.62 -53.28
CA SER A 140 27.23 8.96 -52.86
C SER A 140 26.67 9.41 -51.51
N ILE A 141 27.55 9.89 -50.63
CA ILE A 141 27.23 10.45 -49.30
C ILE A 141 26.25 11.63 -49.42
N GLU A 142 26.33 12.39 -50.50
CA GLU A 142 25.50 13.56 -50.71
C GLU A 142 24.03 13.19 -50.96
N ALA A 143 23.79 12.13 -51.75
CA ALA A 143 22.46 11.57 -51.97
C ALA A 143 21.86 11.03 -50.65
N LEU A 144 22.69 10.47 -49.77
CA LEU A 144 22.26 10.01 -48.44
C LEU A 144 21.85 11.20 -47.54
N GLN A 145 22.61 12.29 -47.57
CA GLN A 145 22.29 13.48 -46.77
C GLN A 145 21.02 14.17 -47.27
N GLN A 146 20.83 14.28 -48.57
CA GLN A 146 19.63 14.86 -49.17
C GLN A 146 18.38 14.04 -48.86
N THR A 147 18.48 12.71 -48.94
CA THR A 147 17.35 11.82 -48.58
C THR A 147 17.06 11.84 -47.08
N LEU A 148 18.07 11.96 -46.21
CA LEU A 148 17.88 12.12 -44.77
C LEU A 148 17.15 13.42 -44.45
N ARG A 149 17.53 14.54 -45.09
CA ARG A 149 16.85 15.84 -44.95
C ARG A 149 15.40 15.77 -45.43
N ALA A 150 15.16 15.21 -46.62
CA ALA A 150 13.81 15.02 -47.15
C ALA A 150 12.95 14.13 -46.23
N LYS A 151 13.54 13.09 -45.64
CA LYS A 151 12.84 12.20 -44.69
C LYS A 151 12.53 12.88 -43.37
N VAL A 152 13.44 13.71 -42.85
CA VAL A 152 13.21 14.53 -41.65
C VAL A 152 12.10 15.55 -41.92
N GLU A 153 12.09 16.20 -43.08
CA GLU A 153 11.04 17.12 -43.47
C GLU A 153 9.66 16.45 -43.61
N ILE A 154 9.59 15.27 -44.22
CA ILE A 154 8.35 14.49 -44.31
C ILE A 154 7.84 14.09 -42.92
N MET A 155 8.73 13.73 -41.98
CA MET A 155 8.33 13.43 -40.60
C MET A 155 7.91 14.66 -39.80
N ASN A 156 8.37 15.85 -40.18
CA ASN A 156 8.00 17.12 -39.56
C ASN A 156 6.73 17.72 -40.17
N LYS A 157 6.43 17.46 -41.45
CA LYS A 157 5.16 17.80 -42.13
C LYS A 157 4.02 16.96 -41.55
N GLY A 158 3.39 17.47 -40.49
CA GLY A 158 2.25 16.85 -39.81
C GLY A 158 2.35 16.84 -38.29
N ARG A 159 3.47 17.29 -37.71
CA ARG A 159 3.62 17.46 -36.26
C ARG A 159 3.75 18.94 -35.95
N ASP A 160 2.71 19.53 -35.37
CA ASP A 160 2.79 20.85 -34.76
C ASP A 160 3.61 20.75 -33.46
N LEU A 161 4.94 20.79 -33.62
CA LEU A 161 5.92 20.62 -32.54
C LEU A 161 5.73 21.65 -31.42
N GLU A 162 5.16 22.82 -31.75
CA GLU A 162 4.83 23.89 -30.82
C GLU A 162 3.66 23.48 -29.92
N LYS A 163 2.58 22.94 -30.50
CA LYS A 163 1.45 22.40 -29.72
C LYS A 163 1.84 21.21 -28.84
N ILE A 164 2.75 20.35 -29.30
CA ILE A 164 3.24 19.21 -28.51
C ILE A 164 4.07 19.70 -27.31
N ARG A 165 4.93 20.71 -27.50
CA ARG A 165 5.70 21.33 -26.41
C ARG A 165 4.77 22.03 -25.42
N ALA A 166 3.80 22.82 -25.89
CA ALA A 166 2.82 23.51 -25.04
C ALA A 166 1.99 22.53 -24.19
N ARG A 167 1.56 21.39 -24.77
CA ARG A 167 0.82 20.34 -24.05
C ARG A 167 1.67 19.67 -22.97
N ARG A 168 2.96 19.46 -23.23
CA ARG A 168 3.90 18.85 -22.28
C ARG A 168 4.19 19.80 -21.11
N GLU A 169 4.34 21.10 -21.36
CA GLU A 169 4.50 22.11 -20.30
C GLU A 169 3.24 22.24 -19.44
N LEU A 170 2.04 22.25 -20.04
CA LEU A 170 0.79 22.28 -19.29
C LEU A 170 0.61 21.07 -18.36
N GLN A 171 1.05 19.88 -18.81
CA GLN A 171 1.04 18.68 -17.97
C GLN A 171 2.01 18.77 -16.78
N LYS A 172 3.22 19.31 -16.98
CA LYS A 172 4.18 19.53 -15.89
C LYS A 172 3.64 20.48 -14.83
N LEU A 173 3.01 21.59 -15.24
CA LEU A 173 2.36 22.56 -14.34
C LEU A 173 1.23 21.95 -13.52
N LYS A 174 0.38 21.10 -14.12
CA LYS A 174 -0.67 20.36 -13.40
C LYS A 174 -0.09 19.40 -12.35
N HIS A 175 0.97 18.67 -12.70
CA HIS A 175 1.63 17.75 -11.78
C HIS A 175 2.26 18.47 -10.57
N GLN A 176 2.89 19.63 -10.80
CA GLN A 176 3.45 20.45 -9.73
C GLN A 176 2.38 21.00 -8.78
N LYS A 177 1.24 21.48 -9.30
CA LYS A 177 0.11 21.96 -8.47
C LYS A 177 -0.45 20.85 -7.59
N ASN A 178 -0.58 19.62 -8.09
CA ASN A 178 -1.08 18.50 -7.31
C ASN A 178 -0.10 18.06 -6.21
N LYS A 179 1.21 18.09 -6.48
CA LYS A 179 2.25 17.77 -5.48
C LYS A 179 2.30 18.79 -4.34
N LYS A 180 2.14 20.08 -4.64
CA LYS A 180 2.07 21.16 -3.61
C LYS A 180 0.81 21.07 -2.74
N LYS A 181 -0.34 20.65 -3.29
CA LYS A 181 -1.58 20.45 -2.51
C LYS A 181 -1.57 19.22 -1.61
N SER A 182 -0.78 18.20 -1.94
CA SER A 182 -0.67 16.96 -1.16
C SER A 182 0.42 17.00 -0.08
N GLY A 183 1.39 17.92 -0.17
CA GLY A 183 2.57 17.96 0.70
C GLY A 183 2.39 18.62 2.08
N ASN A 184 1.26 19.29 2.34
CA ASN A 184 1.11 20.14 3.54
C ASN A 184 0.35 19.48 4.72
N LYS A 185 0.34 18.14 4.81
CA LYS A 185 -0.39 17.41 5.87
C LYS A 185 0.43 16.35 6.63
N ILE A 186 1.77 16.42 6.58
CA ILE A 186 2.59 15.54 7.40
C ILE A 186 3.73 16.37 7.99
N LYS A 187 3.44 16.99 9.13
CA LYS A 187 4.36 17.33 10.25
C LYS A 187 3.51 17.94 11.37
N GLN A 188 3.91 17.67 12.61
CA GLN A 188 3.30 17.94 13.92
C GLN A 188 2.75 16.66 14.57
N GLY A 189 3.60 16.06 15.43
CA GLY A 189 3.24 15.02 16.38
C GLY A 189 2.35 15.55 17.51
N PRO A 190 1.82 14.67 18.38
CA PRO A 190 0.93 15.07 19.46
C PRO A 190 1.71 15.81 20.57
N PRO A 191 1.24 16.97 21.07
CA PRO A 191 1.79 17.57 22.27
C PRO A 191 1.21 16.92 23.53
N ASP A 192 2.01 16.94 24.59
CA ASP A 192 1.74 16.44 25.94
C ASP A 192 0.53 17.11 26.62
N ALA A 193 -0.04 16.40 27.59
CA ALA A 193 -1.34 16.65 28.19
C ALA A 193 -1.40 17.79 29.25
N ASP A 194 -0.30 18.50 29.51
CA ASP A 194 -0.21 19.42 30.67
C ASP A 194 -0.30 20.92 30.31
N GLU A 195 -0.57 21.28 29.05
CA GLU A 195 -0.64 22.68 28.60
C GLU A 195 -2.07 23.18 28.30
N ILE A 196 -3.10 22.44 28.74
CA ILE A 196 -4.51 22.69 28.38
C ILE A 196 -5.26 23.56 29.41
N GLU A 197 -4.76 23.73 30.63
CA GLU A 197 -5.52 24.43 31.68
C GLU A 197 -5.30 25.96 31.76
N GLN A 198 -4.31 26.53 31.05
CA GLN A 198 -4.08 27.99 31.06
C GLN A 198 -4.62 28.76 29.84
N ARG A 199 -5.25 28.08 28.86
CA ARG A 199 -5.82 28.73 27.66
C ARG A 199 -7.35 28.84 27.65
N ILE A 200 -8.03 28.46 28.73
CA ILE A 200 -9.51 28.46 28.82
C ILE A 200 -10.06 29.78 29.39
N ALA A 201 -9.22 30.68 29.92
CA ALA A 201 -9.67 31.90 30.59
C ALA A 201 -9.69 33.19 29.73
N THR A 202 -9.34 33.18 28.44
CA THR A 202 -9.26 34.42 27.62
C THR A 202 -9.87 34.32 26.22
N ALA A 203 -10.91 33.50 26.04
CA ALA A 203 -11.69 33.45 24.81
C ALA A 203 -13.08 34.11 24.95
N SER A 204 -13.10 35.39 25.36
CA SER A 204 -14.23 36.28 25.06
C SER A 204 -13.81 37.22 23.93
N SER A 205 -14.05 36.81 22.68
CA SER A 205 -13.92 37.72 21.54
C SER A 205 -15.12 38.67 21.50
N VAL A 206 -15.15 39.63 22.42
CA VAL A 206 -15.91 40.86 22.20
C VAL A 206 -15.08 41.67 21.20
N ALA A 207 -15.60 41.82 19.98
CA ALA A 207 -14.93 42.56 18.93
C ALA A 207 -14.66 44.00 19.38
N LYS A 208 -13.38 44.38 19.47
CA LYS A 208 -12.98 45.76 19.75
C LYS A 208 -13.33 46.63 18.52
N PRO A 209 -13.94 47.81 18.69
CA PRO A 209 -14.23 48.70 17.57
C PRO A 209 -12.93 49.17 16.90
N SER A 210 -12.84 49.11 15.57
CA SER A 210 -11.69 49.65 14.84
C SER A 210 -11.87 51.15 14.60
N TYR A 211 -10.87 51.93 15.03
CA TYR A 211 -10.82 53.37 14.84
C TYR A 211 -9.85 53.70 13.70
N ASN A 212 -10.19 54.71 12.88
CA ASN A 212 -9.26 55.26 11.89
C ASN A 212 -8.13 56.04 12.59
N ALA A 213 -7.09 56.45 11.85
CA ALA A 213 -5.96 57.25 12.37
C ALA A 213 -6.37 58.57 13.06
N GLU A 214 -7.59 59.05 12.80
CA GLU A 214 -8.19 60.24 13.43
C GLU A 214 -9.06 59.91 14.67
N GLY A 215 -9.07 58.66 15.16
CA GLY A 215 -9.78 58.28 16.38
C GLY A 215 -11.30 58.19 16.26
N LYS A 216 -11.87 58.12 15.04
CA LYS A 216 -13.31 57.92 14.79
C LYS A 216 -13.63 56.44 14.51
N MET A 217 -14.68 55.92 15.13
CA MET A 217 -15.12 54.52 15.02
C MET A 217 -15.73 54.29 13.62
N VAL A 218 -15.14 53.38 12.83
CA VAL A 218 -15.60 53.13 11.45
C VAL A 218 -16.20 51.73 11.31
N PHE A 219 -17.48 51.69 10.92
CA PHE A 219 -18.30 50.50 10.73
C PHE A 219 -18.11 49.81 9.35
N SER A 220 -16.94 49.94 8.73
CA SER A 220 -16.69 49.44 7.36
C SER A 220 -16.21 47.99 7.33
N LYS A 221 -16.95 47.10 8.00
CA LYS A 221 -16.88 45.63 7.83
C LYS A 221 -18.28 45.08 8.15
N PHE A 222 -19.18 45.16 7.18
CA PHE A 222 -20.48 44.50 7.25
C PHE A 222 -20.27 42.99 7.48
N ASP A 223 -20.64 42.53 8.67
CA ASP A 223 -20.66 41.12 9.04
C ASP A 223 -22.12 40.67 9.06
N PHE A 224 -22.56 39.95 8.02
CA PHE A 224 -23.94 39.45 7.90
C PHE A 224 -24.24 38.26 8.83
N SER A 225 -23.39 37.98 9.82
CA SER A 225 -23.54 36.80 10.68
C SER A 225 -24.51 36.99 11.85
N ASN A 226 -24.94 38.22 12.15
CA ASN A 226 -25.71 38.53 13.37
C ASN A 226 -26.96 39.40 13.14
N SER A 227 -27.59 39.31 11.97
CA SER A 227 -29.01 39.69 11.87
C SER A 227 -29.86 38.48 12.22
N ALA A 228 -30.53 38.56 13.36
CA ALA A 228 -31.65 37.73 13.72
C ALA A 228 -32.65 37.61 12.55
N GLU A 229 -33.30 36.44 12.47
CA GLU A 229 -34.44 36.16 11.59
C GLU A 229 -34.16 36.18 10.09
N THR A 230 -33.41 35.20 9.58
CA THR A 230 -33.49 34.81 8.17
C THR A 230 -33.48 33.30 8.01
N ASP A 231 -34.42 32.79 7.20
CA ASP A 231 -34.57 31.42 6.71
C ASP A 231 -33.35 30.97 5.85
N SER A 232 -32.15 30.98 6.42
CA SER A 232 -30.94 30.47 5.76
C SER A 232 -30.63 29.05 6.27
N PRO A 233 -30.41 28.07 5.38
CA PRO A 233 -30.18 26.70 5.79
C PRO A 233 -28.91 26.63 6.63
N VAL A 234 -29.00 25.88 7.73
CA VAL A 234 -27.98 25.60 8.74
C VAL A 234 -26.74 24.94 8.11
N ILE A 235 -25.93 25.70 7.39
CA ILE A 235 -24.65 25.27 6.82
C ILE A 235 -23.59 25.69 7.84
N HIS A 236 -23.24 24.77 8.76
CA HIS A 236 -22.16 24.85 9.77
C HIS A 236 -22.55 24.86 11.26
N ASN A 237 -23.52 24.04 11.68
CA ASN A 237 -23.50 23.54 13.05
C ASN A 237 -22.44 22.43 13.21
N HIS A 238 -21.22 22.81 13.60
CA HIS A 238 -20.10 21.88 13.83
C HIS A 238 -20.42 20.83 14.91
N ALA A 239 -21.29 21.15 15.88
CA ALA A 239 -21.76 20.23 16.90
C ALA A 239 -22.58 19.06 16.32
N LEU A 240 -23.51 19.34 15.41
CA LEU A 240 -24.35 18.32 14.77
C LEU A 240 -23.54 17.41 13.84
N LYS A 241 -22.52 17.97 13.18
CA LYS A 241 -21.58 17.20 12.34
C LYS A 241 -20.70 16.24 13.17
N LYS A 242 -20.39 16.58 14.42
CA LYS A 242 -19.61 15.72 15.34
C LYS A 242 -20.45 14.59 15.94
N MET A 243 -21.74 14.82 16.23
CA MET A 243 -22.64 13.78 16.76
C MET A 243 -22.93 12.69 15.73
N THR A 244 -23.08 13.06 14.45
CA THR A 244 -23.40 12.15 13.33
C THR A 244 -22.18 11.44 12.72
N ASN A 245 -20.95 11.97 12.92
CA ASN A 245 -19.70 11.39 12.38
C ASN A 245 -18.94 10.46 13.34
N VAL A 246 -19.55 9.98 14.43
CA VAL A 246 -18.88 9.00 15.30
C VAL A 246 -18.78 7.66 14.57
N LYS A 247 -17.66 7.43 13.86
CA LYS A 247 -17.42 6.21 13.09
C LYS A 247 -17.43 4.99 14.01
N GLY A 248 -18.45 4.15 13.93
CA GLY A 248 -18.47 2.90 14.70
C GLY A 248 -19.87 2.40 15.05
N LEU A 249 -19.94 1.37 15.90
CA LEU A 249 -21.21 0.87 16.43
C LEU A 249 -21.88 1.92 17.33
N LYS A 250 -21.09 2.62 18.15
CA LYS A 250 -21.55 3.67 19.07
C LYS A 250 -22.22 4.84 18.34
N GLY A 251 -21.70 5.25 17.18
CA GLY A 251 -22.34 6.32 16.39
C GLY A 251 -23.65 5.91 15.76
N TYR A 252 -23.81 4.66 15.32
CA TYR A 252 -25.11 4.20 14.82
C TYR A 252 -26.17 4.08 15.91
N LYS A 253 -25.78 3.74 17.15
CA LYS A 253 -26.69 3.76 18.31
C LYS A 253 -27.15 5.18 18.63
N LYS A 254 -26.21 6.12 18.72
CA LYS A 254 -26.52 7.55 18.91
C LYS A 254 -27.38 8.14 17.79
N GLN A 255 -27.12 7.75 16.53
CA GLN A 255 -27.93 8.19 15.41
C GLN A 255 -29.36 7.66 15.51
N LEU A 256 -29.52 6.41 15.93
CA LEU A 256 -30.83 5.82 16.15
C LEU A 256 -31.59 6.54 17.28
N GLU A 257 -30.92 6.78 18.41
CA GLU A 257 -31.47 7.56 19.54
C GLU A 257 -31.94 8.94 19.07
N PHE A 258 -31.12 9.66 18.30
CA PHE A 258 -31.47 10.97 17.76
C PHE A 258 -32.69 10.93 16.83
N ILE A 259 -32.82 9.90 15.99
CA ILE A 259 -33.99 9.74 15.11
C ILE A 259 -35.24 9.44 15.93
N GLU A 260 -35.15 8.56 16.92
CA GLU A 260 -36.26 8.21 17.81
C GLU A 260 -36.71 9.42 18.64
N GLU A 261 -35.78 10.23 19.16
CA GLU A 261 -36.09 11.49 19.83
C GLU A 261 -36.75 12.51 18.89
N LYS A 262 -36.26 12.63 17.65
CA LYS A 262 -36.87 13.52 16.65
C LYS A 262 -38.30 13.09 16.29
N GLN A 263 -38.54 11.79 16.16
CA GLN A 263 -39.86 11.22 15.90
C GLN A 263 -40.81 11.51 17.05
N LYS A 264 -40.40 11.27 18.30
CA LYS A 264 -41.21 11.57 19.49
C LYS A 264 -41.60 13.04 19.58
N LYS A 265 -40.64 13.96 19.43
CA LYS A 265 -40.91 15.41 19.44
C LYS A 265 -41.88 15.82 18.33
N PHE A 266 -41.80 15.16 17.18
CA PHE A 266 -42.70 15.42 16.07
C PHE A 266 -44.12 14.88 16.32
N GLU A 267 -44.26 13.71 16.95
CA GLU A 267 -45.54 13.15 17.39
C GLU A 267 -46.20 14.02 18.46
N GLU A 268 -45.44 14.47 19.46
CA GLU A 268 -45.88 15.42 20.49
C GLU A 268 -46.37 16.74 19.86
N LEU A 269 -45.64 17.26 18.85
CA LEU A 269 -46.05 18.48 18.16
C LEU A 269 -47.29 18.27 17.30
N LYS A 270 -47.46 17.10 16.66
CA LYS A 270 -48.70 16.75 15.94
C LYS A 270 -49.92 16.72 16.85
N GLN A 271 -49.76 16.25 18.08
CA GLN A 271 -50.84 16.21 19.08
C GLN A 271 -51.17 17.61 19.62
N SER A 272 -50.17 18.45 19.88
CA SER A 272 -50.38 19.79 20.43
C SER A 272 -50.82 20.81 19.39
N ASN A 273 -50.22 20.82 18.20
CA ASN A 273 -50.43 21.83 17.16
C ASN A 273 -50.24 21.25 15.74
N PRO A 274 -51.31 20.77 15.08
CA PRO A 274 -51.21 20.10 13.79
C PRO A 274 -50.72 21.01 12.65
N GLU A 275 -51.11 22.29 12.63
CA GLU A 275 -50.71 23.24 11.59
C GLU A 275 -49.21 23.53 11.62
N LYS A 276 -48.64 23.73 12.81
CA LYS A 276 -47.19 23.93 12.99
C LYS A 276 -46.41 22.68 12.62
N ALA A 277 -46.94 21.49 12.93
CA ALA A 277 -46.32 20.23 12.56
C ALA A 277 -46.27 20.04 11.03
N ALA A 278 -47.35 20.38 10.31
CA ALA A 278 -47.40 20.32 8.85
C ALA A 278 -46.38 21.28 8.19
N ALA A 279 -46.28 22.51 8.69
CA ALA A 279 -45.29 23.48 8.20
C ALA A 279 -43.84 23.01 8.43
N ILE A 280 -43.56 22.37 9.57
CA ILE A 280 -42.23 21.81 9.87
C ILE A 280 -41.94 20.57 9.01
N GLU A 281 -42.94 19.73 8.75
CA GLU A 281 -42.83 18.56 7.87
C GLU A 281 -42.44 19.02 6.46
N GLU A 282 -43.17 19.98 5.88
CA GLU A 282 -42.90 20.56 4.57
C GLU A 282 -41.50 21.19 4.51
N LYS A 283 -41.15 22.07 5.47
CA LYS A 283 -39.80 22.66 5.54
C LYS A 283 -38.72 21.57 5.62
N SER A 284 -38.95 20.52 6.40
CA SER A 284 -38.00 19.42 6.54
C SER A 284 -37.83 18.64 5.24
N MET A 285 -38.92 18.39 4.49
CA MET A 285 -38.90 17.71 3.19
C MET A 285 -38.11 18.49 2.14
N TRP A 286 -38.31 19.81 2.08
CA TRP A 286 -37.56 20.68 1.15
C TRP A 286 -36.07 20.73 1.48
N LEU A 287 -35.71 20.88 2.76
CA LEU A 287 -34.30 20.83 3.20
C LEU A 287 -33.67 19.47 2.88
N ASP A 288 -34.43 18.39 3.03
CA ASP A 288 -34.02 17.04 2.68
C ASP A 288 -33.77 16.86 1.18
N ALA A 289 -34.65 17.40 0.34
CA ALA A 289 -34.47 17.40 -1.12
C ALA A 289 -33.23 18.21 -1.53
N LEU A 290 -33.02 19.38 -0.92
CA LEU A 290 -31.87 20.24 -1.18
C LEU A 290 -30.55 19.60 -0.74
N ASP A 291 -30.51 18.94 0.41
CA ASP A 291 -29.31 18.22 0.84
C ASP A 291 -29.01 17.00 -0.05
N ARG A 292 -30.06 16.30 -0.52
CA ARG A 292 -29.89 15.20 -1.49
C ARG A 292 -29.38 15.70 -2.83
N SER A 293 -29.88 16.84 -3.33
CA SER A 293 -29.40 17.44 -4.60
C SER A 293 -27.95 17.93 -4.48
N ARG A 294 -27.55 18.43 -3.30
CA ARG A 294 -26.15 18.75 -2.96
C ARG A 294 -25.24 17.51 -2.88
N GLY A 295 -25.80 16.30 -2.87
CA GLY A 295 -25.08 15.03 -2.80
C GLY A 295 -24.78 14.54 -1.38
N ILE A 296 -25.42 15.12 -0.36
CA ILE A 296 -25.27 14.69 1.04
C ILE A 296 -26.12 13.43 1.28
N LYS A 297 -25.46 12.32 1.65
CA LYS A 297 -26.13 11.04 1.95
C LYS A 297 -26.62 10.99 3.39
N LYS A 298 -27.85 11.43 3.63
CA LYS A 298 -28.53 11.31 4.94
C LYS A 298 -28.86 9.85 5.28
N LYS A 299 -28.73 9.47 6.55
CA LYS A 299 -28.89 8.08 7.04
C LYS A 299 -29.91 8.04 8.17
N ASP A 300 -31.14 8.42 7.84
CA ASP A 300 -32.15 8.75 8.85
C ASP A 300 -33.20 7.64 9.03
N ASN A 301 -33.07 6.52 8.33
CA ASN A 301 -33.99 5.38 8.42
C ASN A 301 -33.70 4.51 9.65
N ALA A 302 -34.58 4.53 10.65
CA ALA A 302 -34.44 3.80 11.91
C ALA A 302 -34.28 2.27 11.72
N GLU A 303 -35.08 1.66 10.84
CA GLU A 303 -34.99 0.21 10.57
C GLU A 303 -33.65 -0.20 9.96
N LEU A 304 -33.14 0.60 9.01
CA LEU A 304 -31.86 0.32 8.37
C LEU A 304 -30.70 0.50 9.36
N LEU A 305 -30.80 1.46 10.28
CA LEU A 305 -29.83 1.63 11.37
C LEU A 305 -29.86 0.43 12.32
N LYS A 306 -31.04 -0.04 12.75
CA LYS A 306 -31.21 -1.26 13.56
C LYS A 306 -30.57 -2.48 12.87
N LYS A 307 -30.84 -2.68 11.57
CA LYS A 307 -30.21 -3.75 10.76
C LYS A 307 -28.68 -3.61 10.68
N THR A 308 -28.19 -2.39 10.52
CA THR A 308 -26.75 -2.09 10.44
C THR A 308 -26.04 -2.35 11.77
N ILE A 309 -26.66 -1.98 12.89
CA ILE A 309 -26.18 -2.27 14.26
C ILE A 309 -26.05 -3.77 14.44
N LYS A 310 -27.12 -4.55 14.18
CA LYS A 310 -27.12 -6.02 14.27
C LYS A 310 -26.03 -6.65 13.39
N LYS A 311 -25.87 -6.19 12.14
CA LYS A 311 -24.82 -6.68 11.23
C LYS A 311 -23.42 -6.44 11.79
N ARG A 312 -23.16 -5.27 12.39
CA ARG A 312 -21.88 -4.95 13.01
C ARG A 312 -21.62 -5.76 14.27
N GLU A 313 -22.63 -5.96 15.11
CA GLU A 313 -22.54 -6.81 16.30
C GLU A 313 -22.20 -8.25 15.91
N LYS A 314 -22.89 -8.82 14.91
CA LYS A 314 -22.58 -10.15 14.38
C LYS A 314 -21.16 -10.26 13.82
N MET A 315 -20.64 -9.21 13.15
CA MET A 315 -19.24 -9.20 12.71
C MET A 315 -18.25 -9.18 13.88
N LYS A 316 -18.54 -8.43 14.94
CA LYS A 316 -17.72 -8.40 16.15
C LYS A 316 -17.76 -9.74 16.88
N GLU A 317 -18.93 -10.36 16.98
CA GLU A 317 -19.09 -11.68 17.58
C GLU A 317 -18.30 -12.76 16.80
N ARG A 318 -18.40 -12.78 15.47
CA ARG A 318 -17.60 -13.67 14.61
C ARG A 318 -16.10 -13.46 14.83
N SER A 319 -15.67 -12.21 14.96
CA SER A 319 -14.26 -11.88 15.21
C SER A 319 -13.82 -12.36 16.59
N ARG A 320 -14.65 -12.17 17.62
CA ARG A 320 -14.44 -12.68 18.98
C ARG A 320 -14.32 -14.20 19.01
N LYS A 321 -15.27 -14.91 18.39
CA LYS A 321 -15.26 -16.38 18.28
C LYS A 321 -14.00 -16.90 17.58
N LYS A 322 -13.60 -16.27 16.46
CA LYS A 322 -12.36 -16.63 15.75
C LYS A 322 -11.11 -16.39 16.62
N TRP A 323 -11.09 -15.31 17.39
CA TRP A 323 -9.97 -15.04 18.29
C TRP A 323 -9.90 -16.06 19.43
N ALA A 324 -11.04 -16.36 20.06
CA ALA A 324 -11.12 -17.38 21.12
C ALA A 324 -10.63 -18.74 20.60
N ALA A 325 -11.15 -19.21 19.46
CA ALA A 325 -10.70 -20.47 18.84
C ALA A 325 -9.19 -20.51 18.55
N ARG A 326 -8.59 -19.37 18.15
CA ARG A 326 -7.13 -19.27 17.97
C ARG A 326 -6.39 -19.41 19.30
N GLN A 327 -6.86 -18.74 20.34
CA GLN A 327 -6.25 -18.85 21.68
C GLN A 327 -6.34 -20.28 22.21
N ASP A 328 -7.48 -20.94 22.05
CA ASP A 328 -7.68 -22.32 22.47
C ASP A 328 -6.78 -23.29 21.68
N THR A 329 -6.63 -23.06 20.37
CA THR A 329 -5.70 -23.85 19.53
C THR A 329 -4.26 -23.66 19.99
N VAL A 330 -3.85 -22.45 20.33
CA VAL A 330 -2.49 -22.16 20.84
C VAL A 330 -2.27 -22.84 22.18
N LYS A 331 -3.22 -22.73 23.12
CA LYS A 331 -3.14 -23.42 24.42
C LYS A 331 -3.04 -24.93 24.24
N LYS A 332 -3.92 -25.53 23.43
CA LYS A 332 -3.88 -26.96 23.12
C LYS A 332 -2.52 -27.40 22.55
N GLN A 333 -1.95 -26.64 21.63
CA GLN A 333 -0.61 -26.94 21.09
C GLN A 333 0.51 -26.82 22.12
N GLN A 334 0.41 -25.87 23.06
CA GLN A 334 1.34 -25.73 24.17
C GLN A 334 1.22 -26.93 25.11
N ASP A 335 0.00 -27.30 25.50
CA ASP A 335 -0.28 -28.41 26.40
C ASP A 335 0.16 -29.75 25.79
N GLU A 336 -0.12 -29.99 24.50
CA GLU A 336 0.35 -31.18 23.79
C GLU A 336 1.88 -31.29 23.77
N LYS A 337 2.58 -30.18 23.54
CA LYS A 337 4.06 -30.17 23.58
C LYS A 337 4.59 -30.43 24.98
N GLN A 338 3.96 -29.84 26.00
CA GLN A 338 4.33 -30.07 27.39
C GLN A 338 4.06 -31.53 27.81
N ALA A 339 2.92 -32.09 27.42
CA ALA A 339 2.55 -33.49 27.67
C ALA A 339 3.56 -34.44 27.02
N LYS A 340 3.92 -34.22 25.74
CA LYS A 340 4.98 -34.99 25.06
C LYS A 340 6.33 -34.90 25.78
N ARG A 341 6.70 -33.71 26.25
CA ARG A 341 7.94 -33.53 27.03
C ARG A 341 7.88 -34.31 28.35
N LYS A 342 6.76 -34.26 29.08
CA LYS A 342 6.56 -35.01 30.32
C LYS A 342 6.67 -36.52 30.07
N GLN A 343 5.99 -37.04 29.05
CA GLN A 343 6.07 -38.46 28.66
C GLN A 343 7.49 -38.88 28.31
N ASN A 344 8.22 -38.09 27.51
CA ASN A 344 9.62 -38.39 27.18
C ASN A 344 10.54 -38.37 28.41
N LEU A 345 10.30 -37.48 29.37
CA LEU A 345 11.06 -37.44 30.62
C LEU A 345 10.77 -38.65 31.52
N LEU A 346 9.49 -39.08 31.59
CA LEU A 346 9.09 -40.29 32.30
C LEU A 346 9.72 -41.53 31.68
N ALA A 347 9.62 -41.70 30.35
CA ALA A 347 10.24 -42.81 29.63
C ALA A 347 11.76 -42.85 29.83
N ARG A 348 12.45 -41.69 29.87
CA ARG A 348 13.88 -41.62 30.19
C ARG A 348 14.18 -42.04 31.63
N ARG A 349 13.32 -41.69 32.59
CA ARG A 349 13.46 -42.09 33.99
C ARG A 349 13.29 -43.59 34.15
N GLU A 350 12.25 -44.15 33.55
CA GLU A 350 11.96 -45.59 33.53
C GLU A 350 13.08 -46.38 32.82
N ALA A 351 13.57 -45.90 31.68
CA ALA A 351 14.71 -46.50 30.98
C ALA A 351 15.98 -46.53 31.85
N LYS A 352 16.23 -45.48 32.65
CA LYS A 352 17.36 -45.47 33.60
C LYS A 352 17.16 -46.51 34.71
N ILE A 353 15.95 -46.65 35.26
CA ILE A 353 15.64 -47.62 36.30
C ILE A 353 15.77 -49.06 35.76
N THR A 354 15.14 -49.34 34.62
CA THR A 354 15.19 -50.66 33.96
C THR A 354 16.61 -51.04 33.55
N ASN A 355 17.42 -50.11 33.04
CA ASN A 355 18.82 -50.37 32.73
C ASN A 355 19.68 -50.65 33.98
N LYS A 356 19.42 -49.96 35.10
CA LYS A 356 20.06 -50.29 36.38
C LYS A 356 19.66 -51.69 36.85
N LEU A 357 18.37 -52.03 36.80
CA LEU A 357 17.86 -53.35 37.16
C LEU A 357 18.48 -54.47 36.30
N LYS A 358 18.53 -54.27 34.97
CA LYS A 358 19.19 -55.19 34.03
C LYS A 358 20.68 -55.37 34.35
N LYS A 359 21.40 -54.30 34.70
CA LYS A 359 22.83 -54.38 35.09
C LYS A 359 23.03 -55.15 36.40
N LEU A 360 22.15 -54.97 37.38
CA LEU A 360 22.21 -55.68 38.66
C LEU A 360 21.86 -57.18 38.47
N SER A 361 20.86 -57.49 37.66
CA SER A 361 20.50 -58.86 37.27
C SER A 361 21.67 -59.58 36.57
N LYS A 362 22.32 -58.95 35.59
CA LYS A 362 23.52 -59.52 34.91
C LYS A 362 24.69 -59.79 35.85
N LYS A 363 24.79 -59.07 36.98
CA LYS A 363 25.81 -59.26 38.01
C LYS A 363 25.40 -60.28 39.09
N GLY A 364 24.25 -60.95 38.94
CA GLY A 364 23.72 -61.90 39.92
C GLY A 364 23.25 -61.27 41.23
N ARG A 365 23.13 -59.94 41.32
CA ARG A 365 22.72 -59.21 42.54
C ARG A 365 21.21 -59.01 42.65
N VAL A 366 20.43 -59.53 41.71
CA VAL A 366 18.97 -59.49 41.73
C VAL A 366 18.50 -60.92 41.57
N LEU A 367 17.88 -61.45 42.63
CA LEU A 367 17.17 -62.71 42.58
C LEU A 367 15.90 -62.49 41.74
N HIS A 368 15.89 -63.07 40.54
CA HIS A 368 14.67 -63.14 39.73
C HIS A 368 13.73 -64.11 40.43
N VAL A 369 12.77 -63.63 41.22
CA VAL A 369 11.65 -64.45 41.69
C VAL A 369 10.71 -64.61 40.49
N PRO A 370 10.65 -65.78 39.82
CA PRO A 370 9.75 -65.99 38.69
C PRO A 370 8.37 -66.28 39.27
N GLY A 371 7.41 -65.36 39.15
CA GLY A 371 6.02 -65.66 39.52
C GLY A 371 5.20 -64.54 40.18
N PHE A 372 5.41 -63.27 39.84
CA PHE A 372 4.44 -62.20 40.11
C PHE A 372 4.38 -61.22 38.94
#